data_AF-A0A3Q0EPU0-F1
#
_entry.id   AF-A0A3Q0EPU0-F1
#
_cell.length_a   1.000
_cell.length_b   1.000
_cell.length_c   1.000
_cell.angle_alpha   90.00
_cell.angle_beta   90.00
_cell.angle_gamma   90.00
#
_symmetry.space_group_name_H-M   'P 1'
#
loop_
_entity.id
_entity.type
_entity.pdbx_description
1 polymer ?
#
loop_
_entity_poly.entity_id
_entity_poly.type
_entity_poly.pdbx_seq_one_letter_code
_entity_poly.pdbx_strand_id
1 'polypeptide(L)'
;MNGSKAGASLDSLMSSFNARITQLQELVIARNMYPSSSIADLSAVDAAVSAMELQVKVIKDRLREETRAIPKTKKLIDASLRQQKKLQNMSLHVPSQMVDRVTMSHLETSRCLFPEFSGQDSGSFEALKLDEEPAAVPKEKKGRGSPPTWYITGSELDSLSSYMRGRLTLEKVNAAINDMVSYAETNSQLIVAPKKKLAENLLEKALFSSQCRK
;
A
#
# COMPACT_ATOMS: atom_id res chain seq x y z
N MET A 1 -78.61 -62.52 13.38
CA MET A 1 -77.82 -61.36 13.86
C MET A 1 -76.60 -61.11 12.98
N ASN A 2 -76.75 -61.02 11.64
CA ASN A 2 -75.59 -60.97 10.71
C ASN A 2 -75.40 -59.63 9.99
N GLY A 3 -76.41 -58.74 9.97
CA GLY A 3 -76.34 -57.45 9.27
C GLY A 3 -75.37 -56.45 9.90
N SER A 4 -75.28 -56.41 11.22
CA SER A 4 -74.40 -55.46 11.94
C SER A 4 -72.90 -55.76 11.73
N LYS A 5 -72.51 -57.04 11.65
CA LYS A 5 -71.12 -57.44 11.40
C LYS A 5 -70.67 -57.14 9.96
N ALA A 6 -71.57 -57.31 9.00
CA ALA A 6 -71.30 -56.96 7.60
C ALA A 6 -71.17 -55.44 7.41
N GLY A 7 -72.01 -54.64 8.08
CA GLY A 7 -71.89 -53.17 8.10
C GLY A 7 -70.55 -52.69 8.66
N ALA A 8 -70.14 -53.21 9.82
CA ALA A 8 -68.84 -52.88 10.42
C ALA A 8 -67.65 -53.26 9.53
N SER A 9 -67.74 -54.37 8.79
CA SER A 9 -66.71 -54.79 7.82
C SER A 9 -66.63 -53.86 6.61
N LEU A 10 -67.77 -53.35 6.13
CA LEU A 10 -67.83 -52.40 5.02
C LEU A 10 -67.28 -51.02 5.45
N ASP A 11 -67.64 -50.55 6.63
CA ASP A 11 -67.14 -49.28 7.17
C ASP A 11 -65.63 -49.33 7.43
N SER A 12 -65.12 -50.47 7.92
CA SER A 12 -63.68 -50.70 8.06
C SER A 12 -62.97 -50.68 6.71
N LEU A 13 -63.55 -51.32 5.68
CA LEU A 13 -63.01 -51.29 4.32
C LEU A 13 -63.01 -49.86 3.76
N MET A 14 -64.12 -49.13 3.91
CA MET A 14 -64.27 -47.76 3.44
C MET A 14 -63.28 -46.82 4.14
N SER A 15 -63.10 -46.98 5.45
CA SER A 15 -62.11 -46.24 6.24
C SER A 15 -60.69 -46.55 5.76
N SER A 16 -60.35 -47.82 5.54
CA SER A 16 -59.03 -48.22 5.03
C SER A 16 -58.75 -47.69 3.62
N PHE A 17 -59.79 -47.64 2.77
CA PHE A 17 -59.70 -47.12 1.42
C PHE A 17 -59.52 -45.61 1.41
N ASN A 18 -60.31 -44.88 2.22
CA ASN A 18 -60.17 -43.44 2.40
C ASN A 18 -58.81 -43.07 3.00
N ALA A 19 -58.34 -43.81 4.00
CA ALA A 19 -56.99 -43.62 4.54
C ALA A 19 -55.92 -43.79 3.46
N ARG A 20 -56.09 -44.77 2.57
CA ARG A 20 -55.16 -44.99 1.45
C ARG A 20 -55.25 -43.91 0.38
N ILE A 21 -56.42 -43.35 0.12
CA ILE A 21 -56.59 -42.18 -0.75
C ILE A 21 -55.85 -40.98 -0.16
N THR A 22 -56.03 -40.69 1.14
CA THR A 22 -55.34 -39.59 1.81
C THR A 22 -53.82 -39.76 1.76
N GLN A 23 -53.32 -40.97 2.06
CA GLN A 23 -51.90 -41.28 1.93
C GLN A 23 -51.38 -41.08 0.50
N LEU A 24 -52.15 -41.49 -0.52
CA LEU A 24 -51.75 -41.31 -1.91
C LEU A 24 -51.72 -39.82 -2.28
N GLN A 25 -52.69 -39.04 -1.81
CA GLN A 25 -52.73 -37.59 -2.02
C GLN A 25 -51.53 -36.90 -1.38
N GLU A 26 -51.21 -37.24 -0.13
CA GLU A 26 -50.02 -36.73 0.57
C GLU A 26 -48.73 -37.06 -0.18
N LEU A 27 -48.59 -38.30 -0.69
CA LEU A 27 -47.43 -38.71 -1.48
C LEU A 27 -47.33 -37.98 -2.82
N VAL A 28 -48.45 -37.74 -3.49
CA VAL A 28 -48.48 -36.99 -4.76
C VAL A 28 -48.13 -35.52 -4.52
N ILE A 29 -48.64 -34.91 -3.45
CA ILE A 29 -48.26 -33.54 -3.05
C ILE A 29 -46.76 -33.49 -2.76
N ALA A 30 -46.24 -34.40 -1.94
CA ALA A 30 -44.81 -34.46 -1.60
C ALA A 30 -43.93 -34.62 -2.85
N ARG A 31 -44.33 -35.46 -3.81
CA ARG A 31 -43.66 -35.60 -5.11
C ARG A 31 -43.69 -34.32 -5.94
N ASN A 32 -44.82 -33.60 -5.94
CA ASN A 32 -45.01 -32.40 -6.75
C ASN A 32 -44.43 -31.13 -6.10
N MET A 33 -44.15 -31.13 -4.79
CA MET A 33 -43.49 -30.02 -4.09
C MET A 33 -42.05 -29.78 -4.57
N TYR A 34 -41.40 -30.81 -5.11
CA TYR A 34 -40.07 -30.70 -5.72
C TYR A 34 -40.05 -31.49 -7.04
N PRO A 35 -40.52 -30.88 -8.15
CA PRO A 35 -40.32 -31.45 -9.47
C PRO A 35 -38.83 -31.72 -9.70
N SER A 36 -38.43 -32.74 -10.46
CA SER A 36 -37.01 -33.03 -10.70
C SER A 36 -36.21 -31.84 -11.25
N SER A 37 -36.86 -30.80 -11.79
CA SER A 37 -36.27 -29.52 -12.20
C SER A 37 -35.90 -28.59 -11.03
N SER A 38 -36.57 -28.66 -9.87
CA SER A 38 -36.34 -27.74 -8.73
C SER A 38 -35.03 -27.98 -8.01
N ILE A 39 -34.40 -29.15 -8.18
CA ILE A 39 -33.11 -29.47 -7.55
C ILE A 39 -31.99 -28.59 -8.13
N ALA A 40 -32.02 -28.33 -9.45
CA ALA A 40 -31.05 -27.46 -10.10
C ALA A 40 -31.22 -26.01 -9.65
N ASP A 41 -32.46 -25.53 -9.55
CA ASP A 41 -32.77 -24.18 -9.07
C ASP A 41 -32.34 -23.98 -7.61
N LEU A 42 -32.59 -24.97 -6.73
CA LEU A 42 -32.14 -24.92 -5.34
C LEU A 42 -30.61 -24.92 -5.23
N SER A 43 -29.92 -25.73 -6.04
CA SER A 43 -28.46 -25.72 -6.09
C SER A 43 -27.90 -24.39 -6.61
N ALA A 44 -28.58 -23.77 -7.58
CA ALA A 44 -28.19 -22.45 -8.08
C ALA A 44 -28.38 -21.36 -7.02
N VAL A 45 -29.47 -21.41 -6.26
CA VAL A 45 -29.71 -20.51 -5.12
C VAL A 45 -28.66 -20.70 -4.03
N ASP A 46 -28.34 -21.95 -3.67
CA ASP A 46 -27.30 -22.25 -2.67
C ASP A 46 -25.92 -21.72 -3.09
N ALA A 47 -25.56 -21.91 -4.37
CA ALA A 47 -24.33 -21.36 -4.92
C ALA A 47 -24.31 -19.82 -4.89
N ALA A 48 -25.43 -19.17 -5.22
CA ALA A 48 -25.55 -17.72 -5.19
C ALA A 48 -25.45 -17.18 -3.75
N VAL A 49 -26.10 -17.82 -2.79
CA VAL A 49 -26.02 -17.46 -1.36
C VAL A 49 -24.60 -17.63 -0.85
N SER A 50 -23.96 -18.77 -1.14
CA SER A 50 -22.56 -19.03 -0.77
C SER A 50 -21.61 -17.97 -1.36
N ALA A 51 -21.82 -17.57 -2.61
CA ALA A 51 -21.04 -16.51 -3.25
C ALA A 51 -21.26 -15.15 -2.56
N MET A 52 -22.51 -14.81 -2.22
CA MET A 52 -22.83 -13.59 -1.48
C MET A 52 -22.21 -13.59 -0.08
N GLU A 53 -22.24 -14.71 0.64
CA GLU A 53 -21.61 -14.84 1.97
C GLU A 53 -20.11 -14.57 1.90
N LEU A 54 -19.44 -15.09 0.87
CA LEU A 54 -18.03 -14.82 0.63
C LEU A 54 -17.79 -13.33 0.35
N GLN A 55 -18.61 -12.70 -0.47
CA GLN A 55 -18.51 -11.26 -0.76
C GLN A 55 -18.72 -10.41 0.50
N VAL A 56 -19.71 -10.73 1.33
CA VAL A 56 -19.95 -10.04 2.61
C VAL A 56 -18.75 -10.18 3.54
N LYS A 57 -18.11 -11.35 3.56
CA LYS A 57 -16.88 -11.56 4.33
C LYS A 57 -15.74 -10.68 3.83
N VAL A 58 -15.55 -10.57 2.52
CA VAL A 58 -14.55 -9.65 1.91
C VAL A 58 -14.83 -8.19 2.28
N ILE A 59 -16.09 -7.74 2.17
CA ILE A 59 -16.48 -6.37 2.54
C ILE A 59 -16.20 -6.11 4.03
N LYS A 60 -16.56 -7.05 4.90
CA LYS A 60 -16.31 -6.96 6.34
C LYS A 60 -14.82 -6.86 6.66
N ASP A 61 -13.99 -7.62 5.98
CA ASP A 61 -12.54 -7.60 6.16
C ASP A 61 -11.96 -6.25 5.74
N ARG A 62 -12.38 -5.71 4.60
CA ARG A 62 -11.97 -4.39 4.12
C ARG A 62 -12.43 -3.26 5.06
N LEU A 63 -13.68 -3.28 5.52
CA LEU A 63 -14.19 -2.28 6.47
C LEU A 63 -13.39 -2.27 7.79
N ARG A 64 -12.97 -3.44 8.26
CA ARG A 64 -12.10 -3.54 9.44
C ARG A 64 -10.72 -2.92 9.20
N GLU A 65 -10.15 -3.12 8.01
CA GLU A 65 -8.89 -2.48 7.64
C GLU A 65 -9.03 -0.95 7.55
N GLU A 66 -10.07 -0.46 6.88
CA GLU A 66 -10.37 0.97 6.79
C GLU A 66 -10.58 1.60 8.18
N THR A 67 -11.31 0.93 9.06
CA THR A 67 -11.51 1.35 10.46
C THR A 67 -10.18 1.51 11.21
N ARG A 68 -9.20 0.63 10.96
CA ARG A 68 -7.85 0.72 11.54
C ARG A 68 -6.98 1.79 10.88
N ALA A 69 -7.23 2.12 9.62
CA ALA A 69 -6.47 3.11 8.85
C ALA A 69 -6.91 4.54 9.16
N ILE A 70 -8.21 4.81 9.29
CA ILE A 70 -8.78 6.14 9.59
C ILE A 70 -8.07 6.89 10.74
N PRO A 71 -7.83 6.29 11.93
CA PRO A 71 -7.16 7.01 13.02
C PRO A 71 -5.69 7.33 12.71
N LYS A 72 -5.02 6.53 11.89
CA LYS A 72 -3.64 6.82 11.45
C LYS A 72 -3.63 8.06 10.55
N THR A 73 -4.56 8.13 9.60
CA THR A 73 -4.71 9.28 8.71
C THR A 73 -5.05 10.54 9.50
N LYS A 74 -5.97 10.46 10.49
CA LYS A 74 -6.29 11.59 11.37
C LYS A 74 -5.04 12.12 12.10
N LYS A 75 -4.26 11.22 12.72
CA LYS A 75 -2.99 11.61 13.39
C LYS A 75 -2.00 12.29 12.45
N LEU A 76 -1.91 11.82 11.20
CA LEU A 76 -1.07 12.42 10.17
C LEU A 76 -1.55 13.83 9.80
N ILE A 77 -2.85 14.02 9.62
CA ILE A 77 -3.46 15.34 9.36
C ILE A 77 -3.17 16.28 10.54
N ASP A 78 -3.36 15.83 11.78
CA ASP A 78 -3.10 16.65 12.98
C ASP A 78 -1.62 17.04 13.10
N ALA A 79 -0.70 16.14 12.73
CA ALA A 79 0.72 16.43 12.69
C ALA A 79 1.06 17.46 11.59
N SER A 80 0.49 17.28 10.40
CA SER A 80 0.66 18.20 9.26
C SER A 80 0.12 19.59 9.60
N LEU A 81 -1.04 19.69 10.25
CA LEU A 81 -1.63 20.96 10.66
C LEU A 81 -0.76 21.70 11.68
N ARG A 82 -0.17 20.96 12.63
CA ARG A 82 0.82 21.53 13.59
C ARG A 82 2.06 22.05 12.87
N GLN A 83 2.58 21.31 11.91
CA GLN A 83 3.72 21.75 11.10
C GLN A 83 3.38 23.00 10.28
N GLN A 84 2.21 23.03 9.63
CA GLN A 84 1.74 24.17 8.86
C GLN A 84 1.67 25.43 9.74
N LYS A 85 1.06 25.32 10.94
CA LYS A 85 0.98 26.46 11.87
C LYS A 85 2.38 26.95 12.26
N LYS A 86 3.33 26.05 12.49
CA LYS A 86 4.72 26.41 12.79
C LYS A 86 5.37 27.15 11.61
N LEU A 87 5.18 26.67 10.38
CA LEU A 87 5.72 27.30 9.19
C LEU A 87 5.09 28.67 8.92
N GLN A 88 3.78 28.81 9.11
CA GLN A 88 3.10 30.11 9.04
C GLN A 88 3.66 31.09 10.08
N ASN A 89 3.82 30.63 11.32
CA ASN A 89 4.46 31.45 12.35
C ASN A 89 5.88 31.85 11.96
N MET A 90 6.69 30.92 11.43
CA MET A 90 8.04 31.25 10.95
C MET A 90 7.99 32.26 9.82
N SER A 91 7.09 32.09 8.84
CA SER A 91 6.91 32.99 7.70
C SER A 91 6.61 34.43 8.12
N LEU A 92 5.86 34.64 9.22
CA LEU A 92 5.59 35.97 9.76
C LEU A 92 6.84 36.67 10.30
N HIS A 93 7.87 35.92 10.67
CA HIS A 93 9.10 36.42 11.28
C HIS A 93 10.31 36.28 10.34
N VAL A 94 10.10 35.96 9.06
CA VAL A 94 11.19 35.92 8.08
C VAL A 94 11.58 37.37 7.75
N PRO A 95 12.86 37.76 7.94
CA PRO A 95 13.34 39.09 7.54
C PRO A 95 13.16 39.31 6.04
N SER A 96 12.68 40.50 5.62
CA SER A 96 12.38 40.80 4.21
C SER A 96 13.59 40.63 3.28
N GLN A 97 14.81 40.72 3.83
CA GLN A 97 16.09 40.56 3.13
C GLN A 97 16.30 39.15 2.53
N MET A 98 15.55 38.13 2.98
CA MET A 98 15.59 36.78 2.39
C MET A 98 14.48 36.51 1.35
N VAL A 99 13.41 37.32 1.32
CA VAL A 99 12.24 37.09 0.46
C VAL A 99 12.54 37.37 -1.02
N ASP A 100 13.43 38.33 -1.31
CA ASP A 100 13.83 38.68 -2.68
C ASP A 100 14.57 37.56 -3.42
N ARG A 101 15.38 36.75 -2.72
CA ARG A 101 16.09 35.63 -3.37
C ARG A 101 15.22 34.40 -3.60
N VAL A 102 14.21 34.17 -2.76
CA VAL A 102 13.29 33.02 -2.89
C VAL A 102 12.26 33.23 -4.01
N THR A 103 11.81 34.47 -4.22
CA THR A 103 10.86 34.82 -5.27
C THR A 103 11.45 34.60 -6.67
N MET A 104 12.76 34.78 -6.85
CA MET A 104 13.46 34.47 -8.11
C MET A 104 13.52 32.97 -8.44
N SER A 105 13.60 32.10 -7.43
CA SER A 105 13.63 30.64 -7.61
C SER A 105 12.26 29.99 -7.84
N HIS A 106 11.16 30.67 -7.51
CA HIS A 106 9.80 30.11 -7.70
C HIS A 106 9.34 30.18 -9.16
N LEU A 107 9.93 31.04 -10.00
CA LEU A 107 9.55 31.14 -11.41
C LEU A 107 10.00 29.93 -12.24
N GLU A 108 11.03 29.19 -11.80
CA GLU A 108 11.57 28.04 -12.56
C GLU A 108 11.06 26.67 -12.10
N THR A 109 10.38 26.56 -10.96
CA THR A 109 9.99 25.25 -10.37
C THR A 109 8.51 24.89 -10.57
N SER A 110 7.72 25.70 -11.26
CA SER A 110 6.31 25.42 -11.58
C SER A 110 6.14 24.56 -12.85
N ARG A 111 6.83 23.42 -12.91
CA ARG A 111 6.46 22.30 -13.81
C ARG A 111 6.50 20.97 -13.05
N CYS A 112 5.73 20.89 -11.97
CA CYS A 112 5.21 19.61 -11.51
C CYS A 112 4.21 19.12 -12.56
N LEU A 113 4.70 18.32 -13.51
CA LEU A 113 3.85 17.60 -14.45
C LEU A 113 2.96 16.64 -13.65
N PHE A 114 1.68 17.00 -13.58
CA PHE A 114 0.59 16.06 -13.35
C PHE A 114 0.64 14.98 -14.42
N PRO A 115 0.60 13.68 -14.07
CA PRO A 115 0.18 12.66 -15.01
C PRO A 115 -1.35 12.62 -15.02
N GLU A 116 -1.95 13.40 -15.92
CA GLU A 116 -3.32 13.13 -16.39
C GLU A 116 -3.31 11.87 -17.26
N PHE A 117 -4.33 11.05 -17.05
CA PHE A 117 -4.59 9.76 -17.69
C PHE A 117 -5.10 9.97 -19.12
N SER A 118 -4.50 9.34 -20.13
CA SER A 118 -5.22 8.87 -21.33
C SER A 118 -4.39 7.84 -22.09
N GLY A 119 -5.02 6.73 -22.46
CA GLY A 119 -4.38 5.59 -23.12
C GLY A 119 -4.27 5.75 -24.62
N GLN A 120 -3.31 5.04 -25.22
CA GLN A 120 -3.49 4.28 -26.45
C GLN A 120 -2.23 3.43 -26.76
N ASP A 121 -2.50 2.15 -26.91
CA ASP A 121 -1.89 1.11 -27.74
C ASP A 121 -0.37 0.87 -27.78
N SER A 122 -0.05 -0.33 -27.32
CA SER A 122 1.22 -1.05 -27.50
C SER A 122 1.45 -1.40 -28.96
N GLY A 123 2.61 -0.99 -29.48
CA GLY A 123 3.17 -1.45 -30.75
C GLY A 123 4.61 -1.95 -30.55
N SER A 124 4.73 -3.28 -30.54
CA SER A 124 5.88 -4.17 -30.80
C SER A 124 7.34 -3.69 -30.67
N PHE A 125 8.08 -4.51 -29.92
CA PHE A 125 9.52 -4.75 -29.98
C PHE A 125 10.08 -4.87 -31.41
N GLU A 126 11.30 -4.38 -31.63
CA GLU A 126 12.34 -5.17 -32.31
C GLU A 126 13.75 -4.78 -31.83
N ALA A 127 14.56 -5.81 -31.62
CA ALA A 127 15.88 -5.77 -31.01
C ALA A 127 16.95 -5.92 -32.09
N LEU A 128 18.08 -5.21 -31.96
CA LEU A 128 19.33 -5.68 -32.55
C LEU A 128 20.49 -5.45 -31.58
N LYS A 129 21.10 -6.58 -31.20
CA LYS A 129 22.37 -6.67 -30.51
C LYS A 129 23.51 -6.39 -31.50
N LEU A 130 24.58 -5.78 -31.02
CA LEU A 130 25.93 -6.08 -31.52
C LEU A 130 26.90 -6.05 -30.35
N ASP A 131 27.72 -7.09 -30.31
CA ASP A 131 28.72 -7.49 -29.33
C ASP A 131 30.05 -6.71 -29.53
N GLU A 132 30.96 -6.87 -28.58
CA GLU A 132 32.41 -6.59 -28.60
C GLU A 132 32.95 -5.33 -27.84
N GLU A 133 33.48 -5.63 -26.63
CA GLU A 133 34.43 -4.91 -25.74
C GLU A 133 35.80 -4.63 -26.43
N PRO A 134 36.75 -3.82 -25.89
CA PRO A 134 36.77 -3.17 -24.57
C PRO A 134 37.28 -1.71 -24.50
N ALA A 135 37.12 -1.17 -23.29
CA ALA A 135 37.90 -0.11 -22.62
C ALA A 135 37.39 1.35 -22.62
N ALA A 136 37.32 1.86 -21.38
CA ALA A 136 37.19 3.25 -20.92
C ALA A 136 35.83 3.94 -21.09
N VAL A 137 35.11 4.05 -19.96
CA VAL A 137 34.52 5.27 -19.34
C VAL A 137 33.38 4.82 -18.41
N PRO A 138 33.44 5.07 -17.08
CA PRO A 138 32.34 4.73 -16.19
C PRO A 138 31.09 5.54 -16.55
N LYS A 139 30.09 4.86 -17.09
CA LYS A 139 28.79 5.45 -17.44
C LYS A 139 28.12 6.00 -16.18
N GLU A 140 27.83 7.29 -16.21
CA GLU A 140 26.93 7.96 -15.27
C GLU A 140 25.57 7.24 -15.28
N LYS A 141 25.32 6.46 -14.23
CA LYS A 141 23.99 5.93 -13.96
C LYS A 141 23.16 7.04 -13.35
N LYS A 142 22.16 7.49 -14.10
CA LYS A 142 21.04 8.33 -13.67
C LYS A 142 20.32 7.66 -12.49
N GLY A 143 20.77 7.99 -11.28
CA GLY A 143 20.17 7.54 -10.02
C GLY A 143 20.69 8.44 -8.92
N ARG A 144 19.83 9.40 -8.48
CA ARG A 144 20.00 10.34 -7.36
C ARG A 144 21.45 10.74 -7.06
N GLY A 145 21.78 11.98 -7.42
CA GLY A 145 23.10 12.58 -7.26
C GLY A 145 23.75 12.32 -5.90
N SER A 146 25.08 12.30 -5.90
CA SER A 146 25.94 12.26 -4.73
C SER A 146 25.41 13.16 -3.61
N PRO A 147 25.68 12.83 -2.33
CA PRO A 147 25.30 13.69 -1.22
C PRO A 147 25.72 15.14 -1.51
N PRO A 148 24.89 16.14 -1.18
CA PRO A 148 25.24 17.53 -1.42
C PRO A 148 26.52 17.85 -0.64
N THR A 149 27.60 18.08 -1.38
CA THR A 149 28.92 18.44 -0.86
C THR A 149 29.08 19.95 -0.97
N TRP A 150 29.10 20.65 0.16
CA TRP A 150 29.47 22.06 0.22
C TRP A 150 30.80 22.17 0.93
N TYR A 151 31.86 22.37 0.15
CA TYR A 151 33.18 22.67 0.69
C TYR A 151 33.22 24.09 1.23
N ILE A 152 34.00 24.26 2.29
CA ILE A 152 34.25 25.57 2.88
C ILE A 152 35.42 26.20 2.13
N THR A 153 35.29 27.50 1.85
CA THR A 153 36.33 28.34 1.25
C THR A 153 37.21 29.00 2.32
N GLY A 154 38.44 29.39 1.98
CA GLY A 154 39.36 30.05 2.92
C GLY A 154 38.76 31.31 3.55
N SER A 155 38.06 32.12 2.76
CA SER A 155 37.38 33.33 3.24
C SER A 155 36.25 33.05 4.24
N GLU A 156 35.53 31.94 4.06
CA GLU A 156 34.49 31.52 5.01
C GLU A 156 35.09 31.03 6.33
N LEU A 157 36.23 30.31 6.26
CA LEU A 157 36.96 29.88 7.45
C LEU A 157 37.58 31.07 8.21
N ASP A 158 38.09 32.07 7.49
CA ASP A 158 38.69 33.28 8.07
C ASP A 158 37.66 34.27 8.63
N SER A 159 36.39 34.13 8.23
CA SER A 159 35.27 34.87 8.80
C SER A 159 34.91 34.40 10.21
N LEU A 160 35.39 33.21 10.63
CA LEU A 160 35.20 32.72 11.99
C LEU A 160 36.09 33.48 12.97
N SER A 161 35.61 33.65 14.21
CA SER A 161 36.43 34.22 15.27
C SER A 161 37.67 33.35 15.52
N SER A 162 38.80 33.99 15.86
CA SER A 162 40.06 33.28 16.14
C SER A 162 39.88 32.15 17.18
N TYR A 163 39.02 32.38 18.17
CA TYR A 163 38.64 31.39 19.18
C TYR A 163 38.03 30.11 18.59
N MET A 164 37.10 30.23 17.63
CA MET A 164 36.44 29.08 16.99
C MET A 164 37.32 28.39 15.97
N ARG A 165 38.16 29.16 15.26
CA ARG A 165 39.12 28.61 14.29
C ARG A 165 40.19 27.76 14.99
N GLY A 166 40.70 28.22 16.13
CA GLY A 166 41.69 27.48 16.93
C GLY A 166 42.87 26.99 16.07
N ARG A 167 43.03 25.66 15.94
CA ARG A 167 44.05 25.00 15.09
C ARG A 167 43.47 24.30 13.85
N LEU A 168 42.25 24.66 13.46
CA LEU A 168 41.59 24.14 12.26
C LEU A 168 42.18 24.81 11.02
N THR A 169 42.58 23.98 10.06
CA THR A 169 42.98 24.42 8.72
C THR A 169 41.88 24.07 7.73
N LEU A 170 41.84 24.79 6.62
CA LEU A 170 40.87 24.55 5.54
C LEU A 170 40.89 23.08 5.08
N GLU A 171 42.08 22.51 4.96
CA GLU A 171 42.29 21.10 4.60
C GLU A 171 41.65 20.14 5.60
N LYS A 172 41.80 20.38 6.90
CA LYS A 172 41.20 19.50 7.94
C LYS A 172 39.69 19.54 7.92
N VAL A 173 39.11 20.73 7.71
CA VAL A 173 37.66 20.90 7.67
C VAL A 173 37.09 20.23 6.41
N ASN A 174 37.70 20.47 5.25
CA ASN A 174 37.25 19.85 4.00
C ASN A 174 37.52 18.34 3.96
N ALA A 175 38.57 17.85 4.62
CA ALA A 175 38.79 16.40 4.82
C ALA A 175 37.70 15.78 5.69
N ALA A 176 37.30 16.41 6.80
CA ALA A 176 36.21 15.93 7.64
C ALA A 176 34.86 15.92 6.91
N ILE A 177 34.63 16.89 6.00
CA ILE A 177 33.46 16.90 5.12
C ILE A 177 33.48 15.68 4.20
N ASN A 178 34.63 15.34 3.60
CA ASN A 178 34.78 14.15 2.76
C ASN A 178 34.54 12.85 3.52
N ASP A 179 35.02 12.74 4.77
CA ASP A 179 34.75 11.59 5.63
C ASP A 179 33.24 11.43 5.90
N MET A 180 32.56 12.54 6.18
CA MET A 180 31.12 12.55 6.42
C MET A 180 30.32 12.21 5.15
N VAL A 181 30.76 12.68 3.99
CA VAL A 181 30.16 12.36 2.69
C VAL A 181 30.30 10.88 2.39
N SER A 182 31.49 10.31 2.58
CA SER A 182 31.76 8.88 2.42
C SER A 182 30.87 8.04 3.36
N TYR A 183 30.72 8.48 4.61
CA TYR A 183 29.79 7.85 5.56
C TYR A 183 28.33 7.94 5.09
N ALA A 184 27.89 9.10 4.60
CA ALA A 184 26.54 9.29 4.08
C ALA A 184 26.26 8.42 2.84
N GLU A 185 27.23 8.26 1.95
CA GLU A 185 27.14 7.39 0.77
C GLU A 185 26.97 5.92 1.15
N THR A 186 27.82 5.42 2.07
CA THR A 186 27.69 4.03 2.56
C THR A 186 26.34 3.80 3.23
N ASN A 187 25.88 4.75 4.05
CA ASN A 187 24.55 4.66 4.69
C ASN A 187 23.40 4.72 3.67
N SER A 188 23.50 5.57 2.64
CA SER A 188 22.52 5.64 1.55
C SER A 188 22.41 4.31 0.80
N GLN A 189 23.55 3.69 0.49
CA GLN A 189 23.59 2.38 -0.18
C GLN A 189 22.93 1.29 0.67
N LEU A 190 23.11 1.30 1.99
CA LEU A 190 22.44 0.35 2.89
C LEU A 190 20.91 0.50 2.90
N ILE A 191 20.40 1.73 2.80
CA ILE A 191 18.97 2.01 2.78
C ILE A 191 18.33 1.61 1.44
N VAL A 192 19.06 1.77 0.33
CA VAL A 192 18.57 1.49 -1.03
C VAL A 192 18.71 0.01 -1.40
N ALA A 193 19.65 -0.72 -0.82
CA ALA A 193 19.92 -2.12 -1.16
C ALA A 193 18.70 -3.04 -0.86
N PRO A 194 18.32 -3.94 -1.79
CA PRO A 194 17.24 -4.89 -1.56
C PRO A 194 17.61 -5.84 -0.41
N LYS A 195 16.72 -5.96 0.58
CA LYS A 195 16.90 -6.78 1.80
C LYS A 195 17.27 -8.26 1.56
N LYS A 196 17.11 -8.76 0.34
CA LYS A 196 17.46 -10.13 -0.08
C LYS A 196 18.96 -10.35 -0.32
N LYS A 197 19.78 -9.30 -0.37
CA LYS A 197 21.24 -9.37 -0.62
C LYS A 197 22.11 -8.91 0.55
N LEU A 198 21.49 -8.57 1.69
CA LEU A 198 22.22 -8.03 2.83
C LEU A 198 22.57 -9.16 3.81
N ALA A 199 23.87 -9.37 4.05
CA ALA A 199 24.34 -10.23 5.13
C ALA A 199 23.87 -9.68 6.50
N GLU A 200 23.58 -10.55 7.46
CA GLU A 200 23.03 -10.18 8.79
C GLU A 200 23.85 -9.10 9.51
N ASN A 201 25.18 -9.11 9.34
CA ASN A 201 26.10 -8.11 9.89
C ASN A 201 25.92 -6.67 9.34
N LEU A 202 25.34 -6.51 8.15
CA LEU A 202 25.02 -5.21 7.55
C LEU A 202 23.63 -4.71 7.94
N LEU A 203 22.72 -5.61 8.32
CA LEU A 203 21.36 -5.28 8.75
C LEU A 203 21.36 -4.63 10.13
N GLU A 204 22.18 -5.13 11.06
CA GLU A 204 22.31 -4.52 12.40
C GLU A 204 22.75 -3.05 12.32
N LYS A 205 23.76 -2.74 11.51
CA LYS A 205 24.23 -1.35 11.29
C LYS A 205 23.13 -0.44 10.72
N ALA A 206 22.29 -0.96 9.82
CA ALA A 206 21.15 -0.21 9.27
C ALA A 206 20.02 -0.02 10.29
N LEU A 207 19.81 -0.97 11.20
CA LEU A 207 18.83 -0.84 12.29
C LEU A 207 19.30 0.19 13.32
N PHE A 208 20.57 0.17 13.73
CA PHE A 208 21.14 1.17 14.64
C PHE A 208 21.10 2.59 14.04
N SER A 209 21.38 2.77 12.74
CA SER A 209 21.30 4.10 12.09
C SER A 209 19.85 4.63 11.96
N SER A 210 18.86 3.74 11.96
CA SER A 210 17.44 4.12 11.96
C SER A 210 16.89 4.46 13.36
N GLN A 211 17.51 3.95 14.43
CA GLN A 211 17.02 4.05 15.80
C GLN A 211 17.43 5.34 16.53
N CYS A 212 18.52 5.99 16.12
CA CYS A 212 18.90 7.34 16.59
C CYS A 212 18.01 8.47 16.07
N ARG A 213 16.88 8.15 15.42
CA ARG A 213 15.95 9.10 14.79
C ARG A 213 14.67 9.32 15.63
N LYS A 214 14.75 9.16 16.95
CA LYS A 214 13.68 9.45 17.92
C LYS A 214 14.05 10.61 18.81
#